data_AF-A0A7V9UVK9-F1
#
_entry.id   AF-A0A7V9UVK9-F1
#
_cell.length_a   1.000
_cell.length_b   1.000
_cell.length_c   1.000
_cell.angle_alpha   90.00
_cell.angle_beta   90.00
_cell.angle_gamma   90.00
#
_symmetry.space_group_name_H-M   'P 1'
#
loop_
_entity.id
_entity.type
_entity.pdbx_description
1 polymer ?
#
loop_
_entity_poly.entity_id
_entity_poly.type
_entity_poly.pdbx_seq_one_letter_code
_entity_poly.pdbx_strand_id
1 'polypeptide(L)'
;METAENAEDETEYEYHPYGYRGNSKLTVGEKYLLFFVKDAETAKIELTDSVSGAKKLNDYDLGIHQKRIGELKEIIEKKENQIASLTEWLIRCLEESSTRWDGAYDLMASFDAVEDKEESEEAKEIKRFVIDEDFYSRTPEIAENLTDSQKNYISSIYFSSIQNGLYKDDADNFYYSLSNLVSHWDKSRIVMYAYNILQSVDKSDSDKIGQMMNYISTIIGDEQLNEISSGYAAIDAENNVGEVENEKSEASEADETEYKIEETGEIEETETVQNAERIEIVQKIEQVENVQSENTKENKKETAPQTEKLTPAQMREKILQDFTNRYVYLLARGFAVENENENELAEINQK
;
A
#
# COMPACT_ATOMS: atom_id res chain seq x y z
N MET A 1 50.63 -7.90 31.10
CA MET A 1 49.88 -8.35 29.91
C MET A 1 48.46 -8.56 30.39
N GLU A 2 47.70 -7.47 30.41
CA GLU A 2 46.26 -7.46 30.63
C GLU A 2 45.65 -7.10 29.28
N THR A 3 44.89 -8.02 28.70
CA THR A 3 44.10 -7.81 27.50
C THR A 3 42.74 -7.30 27.93
N ALA A 4 42.43 -6.06 27.55
CA ALA A 4 41.10 -5.47 27.68
C ALA A 4 40.17 -6.13 26.65
N GLU A 5 39.08 -6.68 27.15
CA GLU A 5 37.98 -7.28 26.40
C GLU A 5 37.00 -6.15 26.08
N ASN A 6 37.03 -5.66 24.84
CA ASN A 6 36.00 -4.75 24.32
C ASN A 6 34.79 -5.61 23.97
N ALA A 7 33.76 -5.56 24.80
CA ALA A 7 32.42 -5.98 24.43
C ALA A 7 31.80 -4.84 23.60
N GLU A 8 31.83 -4.97 22.28
CA GLU A 8 31.00 -4.17 21.39
C GLU A 8 29.57 -4.71 21.53
N ASP A 9 28.74 -3.94 22.23
CA ASP A 9 27.31 -4.12 22.35
C ASP A 9 26.68 -3.71 21.02
N GLU A 10 26.66 -4.63 20.06
CA GLU A 10 25.89 -4.51 18.83
C GLU A 10 24.41 -4.65 19.19
N THR A 11 23.77 -3.55 19.58
CA THR A 11 22.31 -3.48 19.54
C THR A 11 21.90 -3.48 18.08
N GLU A 12 21.54 -4.66 17.59
CA GLU A 12 20.91 -4.90 16.30
C GLU A 12 19.66 -4.00 16.22
N TYR A 13 19.79 -2.87 15.50
CA TYR A 13 18.65 -2.00 15.22
C TYR A 13 17.73 -2.75 14.27
N GLU A 14 16.70 -3.38 14.83
CA GLU A 14 15.63 -4.02 14.08
C GLU A 14 15.01 -2.96 13.16
N TYR A 15 15.25 -3.13 11.86
CA TYR A 15 14.76 -2.24 10.83
C TYR A 15 13.25 -2.41 10.75
N HIS A 16 12.50 -1.54 11.43
CA HIS A 16 11.06 -1.45 11.21
C HIS A 16 10.82 -0.58 9.95
N PRO A 17 10.32 -1.17 8.85
CA PRO A 17 10.05 -0.43 7.60
C PRO A 17 8.96 0.65 7.74
N TYR A 18 8.33 0.76 8.90
CA TYR A 18 7.22 1.66 9.22
C TYR A 18 7.66 3.01 9.82
N GLY A 19 8.95 3.34 9.74
CA GLY A 19 9.50 4.57 10.32
C GLY A 19 8.93 5.84 9.68
N TYR A 20 8.08 6.57 10.41
CA TYR A 20 7.95 8.02 10.26
C TYR A 20 9.39 8.59 10.28
N ARG A 21 9.96 8.92 9.11
CA ARG A 21 11.29 9.53 8.98
C ARG A 21 11.31 10.99 9.44
N GLY A 22 10.40 11.36 10.33
CA GLY A 22 10.44 12.61 11.06
C GLY A 22 11.11 12.40 12.41
N ASN A 23 12.45 12.33 12.44
CA ASN A 23 13.19 12.78 13.63
C ASN A 23 12.96 14.29 13.76
N SER A 24 11.73 14.69 14.06
CA SER A 24 11.37 16.08 14.22
C SER A 24 12.02 16.50 15.53
N LYS A 25 13.22 17.07 15.41
CA LYS A 25 13.87 17.77 16.52
C LYS A 25 12.83 18.77 17.03
N LEU A 26 12.30 18.52 18.21
CA LEU A 26 11.31 19.38 18.84
C LEU A 26 11.87 20.81 18.82
N THR A 27 11.17 21.71 18.15
CA THR A 27 11.63 23.07 17.93
C THR A 27 10.93 23.99 18.93
N VAL A 28 11.70 24.89 19.54
CA VAL A 28 11.17 25.82 20.53
C VAL A 28 10.17 26.77 19.87
N GLY A 29 9.00 26.92 20.48
CA GLY A 29 7.92 27.81 20.00
C GLY A 29 6.86 27.13 19.12
N GLU A 30 7.05 25.85 18.80
CA GLU A 30 6.12 25.03 18.02
C GLU A 30 5.18 24.23 18.94
N LYS A 31 4.05 23.76 18.39
CA LYS A 31 3.06 22.94 19.11
C LYS A 31 3.15 21.48 18.68
N TYR A 32 3.10 20.59 19.67
CA TYR A 32 3.22 19.15 19.48
C TYR A 32 2.17 18.41 20.31
N LEU A 33 1.60 17.36 19.72
CA LEU A 33 0.89 16.30 20.43
C LEU A 33 1.90 15.23 20.81
N LEU A 34 1.95 14.88 22.09
CA LEU A 34 2.88 13.89 22.62
C LEU A 34 2.09 12.70 23.18
N PHE A 35 2.50 11.50 22.79
CA PHE A 35 1.92 10.25 23.26
C PHE A 35 2.88 9.60 24.26
N PHE A 36 2.35 9.18 25.41
CA PHE A 36 3.15 8.63 26.49
C PHE A 36 2.62 7.25 26.89
N VAL A 37 3.53 6.30 27.12
CA VAL A 37 3.23 5.03 27.77
C VAL A 37 3.64 5.14 29.22
N LYS A 38 2.83 4.55 30.10
CA LYS A 38 3.23 4.30 31.47
C LYS A 38 3.66 2.85 31.59
N ASP A 39 4.93 2.61 31.91
CA ASP A 39 5.45 1.29 32.18
C ASP A 39 4.72 0.68 33.40
N ALA A 40 4.17 -0.52 33.24
CA ALA A 40 3.29 -1.13 34.24
C ALA A 40 4.05 -1.54 35.52
N GLU A 41 5.31 -1.94 35.40
CA GLU A 41 6.11 -2.45 36.52
C GLU A 41 6.75 -1.31 37.34
N THR A 42 7.31 -0.31 36.65
CA THR A 42 8.08 0.78 37.22
C THR A 42 7.26 2.05 37.41
N ALA A 43 6.05 2.11 36.83
CA ALA A 43 5.19 3.29 36.77
C ALA A 43 5.84 4.52 36.11
N LYS A 44 6.98 4.36 35.42
CA LYS A 44 7.64 5.42 34.67
C LYS A 44 6.79 5.80 33.46
N ILE A 45 6.75 7.10 33.18
CA ILE A 45 6.09 7.63 31.98
C ILE A 45 7.18 7.92 30.97
N GLU A 46 7.09 7.25 29.83
CA GLU A 46 8.02 7.39 28.73
C GLU A 46 7.23 7.79 27.49
N LEU A 47 7.87 8.54 26.58
CA LEU A 47 7.24 8.83 25.29
C LEU A 47 7.02 7.47 24.60
N THR A 48 5.87 7.25 23.95
CA THR A 48 5.80 6.16 22.95
C THR A 48 6.95 6.40 21.96
N ASP A 49 7.49 5.34 21.37
CA ASP A 49 8.76 5.35 20.62
C ASP A 49 9.09 6.64 19.82
N SER A 50 10.36 6.89 19.55
CA SER A 50 10.83 8.13 18.90
C SER A 50 10.19 8.43 17.53
N VAL A 51 9.46 7.48 16.95
CA VAL A 51 8.82 7.56 15.63
C VAL A 51 7.34 8.00 15.75
N SER A 52 6.61 7.54 16.76
CA SER A 52 5.19 7.81 17.00
C SER A 52 4.92 8.79 18.14
N GLY A 53 5.92 9.05 18.99
CA GLY A 53 5.80 9.77 20.24
C GLY A 53 5.46 11.25 20.15
N ALA A 54 5.75 11.91 19.03
CA ALA A 54 5.54 13.34 18.88
C ALA A 54 5.04 13.72 17.47
N LYS A 55 3.87 14.35 17.40
CA LYS A 55 3.32 14.93 16.17
C LYS A 55 3.33 16.45 16.25
N LYS A 56 4.01 17.12 15.33
CA LYS A 56 3.91 18.58 15.17
C LYS A 56 2.55 18.91 14.58
N LEU A 57 1.80 19.82 15.20
CA LEU A 57 0.45 20.18 14.76
C LEU A 57 0.27 21.70 14.75
N ASN A 58 -0.48 22.20 13.77
CA ASN A 58 -1.02 23.57 13.82
C ASN A 58 -2.27 23.61 14.73
N ASP A 59 -2.82 24.80 14.96
CA ASP A 59 -3.98 24.98 15.86
C ASP A 59 -5.25 24.31 15.37
N TYR A 60 -5.43 24.22 14.05
CA TYR A 60 -6.57 23.56 13.43
C TYR A 60 -6.50 22.04 13.66
N ASP A 61 -5.36 21.42 13.33
CA ASP A 61 -5.16 19.98 13.50
C ASP A 61 -5.20 19.56 14.98
N LEU A 62 -4.61 20.37 15.88
CA LEU A 62 -4.73 20.14 17.31
C LEU A 62 -6.20 20.13 17.78
N GLY A 63 -7.02 21.03 17.25
CA GLY A 63 -8.46 21.07 17.54
C GLY A 63 -9.18 19.80 17.08
N ILE A 64 -8.81 19.26 15.90
CA ILE A 64 -9.33 17.99 15.38
C ILE A 64 -8.94 16.83 16.31
N HIS A 65 -7.67 16.71 16.67
CA HIS A 65 -7.22 15.65 17.58
C HIS A 65 -7.89 15.73 18.95
N GLN A 66 -8.01 16.93 19.53
CA GLN A 66 -8.71 17.12 20.81
C GLN A 66 -10.17 16.67 20.75
N LYS A 67 -10.86 16.99 19.64
CA LYS A 67 -12.22 16.52 19.40
C LYS A 67 -12.28 15.00 19.32
N ARG A 68 -11.41 14.35 18.54
CA ARG A 68 -11.38 12.88 18.41
C ARG A 68 -11.06 12.17 19.73
N ILE A 69 -10.12 12.69 20.52
CA ILE A 69 -9.81 12.16 21.85
C ILE A 69 -11.01 12.30 22.79
N GLY A 70 -11.73 13.42 22.74
CA GLY A 70 -12.97 13.64 23.49
C GLY A 70 -14.05 12.62 23.14
N GLU A 71 -14.29 12.40 21.84
CA GLU A 71 -15.24 11.38 21.35
C GLU A 71 -14.86 9.98 21.83
N LEU A 72 -13.57 9.61 21.75
CA LEU A 72 -13.08 8.30 22.21
C LEU A 72 -13.33 8.10 23.71
N LYS A 73 -13.05 9.12 24.53
CA LYS A 73 -13.31 9.08 25.97
C LYS A 73 -14.79 8.82 26.27
N GLU A 74 -15.71 9.46 25.55
CA GLU A 74 -17.15 9.23 25.74
C GLU A 74 -17.55 7.79 25.39
N ILE A 75 -16.95 7.20 24.35
CA ILE A 75 -17.19 5.81 23.94
C ILE A 75 -16.71 4.84 25.04
N ILE A 76 -15.54 5.11 25.61
CA ILE A 76 -14.98 4.32 26.72
C ILE A 76 -15.88 4.40 27.96
N GLU A 77 -16.35 5.60 28.31
CA GLU A 77 -17.19 5.82 29.50
C GLU A 77 -18.58 5.17 29.39
N LYS A 78 -19.18 5.14 28.19
CA LYS A 78 -20.54 4.62 27.98
C LYS A 78 -20.66 3.11 28.16
N LYS A 79 -19.60 2.32 27.92
CA LYS A 79 -19.54 0.84 28.02
C LYS A 79 -20.56 0.02 27.20
N GLU A 80 -21.56 0.65 26.60
CA GLU A 80 -22.57 0.02 25.73
C GLU A 80 -22.29 0.33 24.26
N ASN A 81 -22.54 -0.65 23.37
CA ASN A 81 -22.36 -0.52 21.91
C ASN A 81 -20.98 0.04 21.51
N GLN A 82 -19.93 -0.33 22.25
CA GLN A 82 -18.60 0.24 22.06
C GLN A 82 -18.03 -0.09 20.69
N ILE A 83 -18.17 -1.33 20.21
CA ILE A 83 -17.69 -1.74 18.88
C ILE A 83 -18.28 -0.85 17.78
N ALA A 84 -19.60 -0.77 17.66
CA ALA A 84 -20.24 0.06 16.65
C ALA A 84 -19.84 1.55 16.77
N SER A 85 -19.71 2.06 17.99
CA SER A 85 -19.30 3.45 18.23
C SER A 85 -17.84 3.70 17.87
N LEU A 86 -16.96 2.73 18.11
CA LEU A 86 -15.54 2.78 17.75
C LEU A 86 -15.34 2.65 16.25
N THR A 87 -16.04 1.72 15.59
CA THR A 87 -16.02 1.60 14.12
C THR A 87 -16.39 2.93 13.48
N GLU A 88 -17.47 3.57 13.94
CA GLU A 88 -17.87 4.88 13.43
C GLU A 88 -16.86 5.98 13.78
N TRP A 89 -16.24 5.94 14.97
CA TRP A 89 -15.19 6.89 15.35
C TRP A 89 -13.93 6.76 14.48
N LEU A 90 -13.51 5.54 14.15
CA LEU A 90 -12.38 5.28 13.25
C LEU A 90 -12.67 5.78 11.83
N ILE A 91 -13.88 5.57 11.33
CA ILE A 91 -14.31 6.13 10.04
C ILE A 91 -14.26 7.64 10.07
N ARG A 92 -14.74 8.29 11.14
CA ARG A 92 -14.62 9.75 11.29
C ARG A 92 -13.17 10.23 11.36
N CYS A 93 -12.25 9.43 11.89
CA CYS A 93 -10.83 9.74 11.85
C CYS A 93 -10.30 9.76 10.40
N LEU A 94 -10.83 8.91 9.51
CA LEU A 94 -10.47 8.88 8.09
C LEU A 94 -10.90 10.14 7.31
N GLU A 95 -11.95 10.82 7.76
CA GLU A 95 -12.48 12.00 7.06
C GLU A 95 -11.48 13.16 7.06
N GLU A 96 -10.82 13.38 8.21
CA GLU A 96 -9.92 14.51 8.46
C GLU A 96 -8.47 14.13 8.18
N SER A 97 -7.76 14.91 7.36
CA SER A 97 -6.37 14.59 6.95
C SER A 97 -5.41 14.40 8.13
N SER A 98 -5.56 15.17 9.21
CA SER A 98 -4.68 15.09 10.39
C SER A 98 -4.86 13.82 11.24
N THR A 99 -6.04 13.19 11.21
CA THR A 99 -6.34 11.94 11.93
C THR A 99 -6.49 10.73 11.01
N ARG A 100 -6.36 10.92 9.70
CA ARG A 100 -6.64 9.88 8.70
C ARG A 100 -5.73 8.68 8.84
N TRP A 101 -4.45 8.92 9.12
CA TRP A 101 -3.51 7.84 9.36
C TRP A 101 -3.88 7.01 10.60
N ASP A 102 -4.29 7.66 11.70
CA ASP A 102 -4.68 6.98 12.94
C ASP A 102 -5.88 6.05 12.66
N GLY A 103 -6.93 6.57 11.98
CA GLY A 103 -8.10 5.78 11.61
C GLY A 103 -7.78 4.63 10.64
N ALA A 104 -6.91 4.86 9.65
CA ALA A 104 -6.54 3.85 8.66
C ALA A 104 -5.71 2.73 9.28
N TYR A 105 -4.75 3.09 10.12
CA TYR A 105 -3.86 2.15 10.79
C TYR A 105 -4.64 1.23 11.74
N ASP A 106 -5.49 1.79 12.60
CA ASP A 106 -6.26 0.99 13.56
C ASP A 106 -7.33 0.11 12.89
N LEU A 107 -7.95 0.59 11.80
CA LEU A 107 -8.84 -0.26 11.00
C LEU A 107 -8.08 -1.40 10.33
N MET A 108 -6.91 -1.13 9.74
CA MET A 108 -6.07 -2.15 9.12
C MET A 108 -5.65 -3.21 10.16
N ALA A 109 -5.18 -2.78 11.34
CA ALA A 109 -4.83 -3.68 12.42
C ALA A 109 -6.00 -4.58 12.87
N SER A 110 -7.23 -4.08 12.76
CA SER A 110 -8.43 -4.88 13.03
C SER A 110 -8.70 -5.95 11.97
N PHE A 111 -8.32 -5.73 10.70
CA PHE A 111 -8.38 -6.76 9.66
C PHE A 111 -7.27 -7.80 9.82
N ASP A 112 -6.04 -7.38 10.12
CA ASP A 112 -4.94 -8.30 10.43
C ASP A 112 -5.35 -9.26 11.57
N ALA A 113 -6.07 -8.74 12.58
CA ALA A 113 -6.57 -9.55 13.69
C ALA A 113 -7.64 -10.58 13.30
N VAL A 114 -8.42 -10.32 12.23
CA VAL A 114 -9.36 -11.31 11.67
C VAL A 114 -8.58 -12.45 11.03
N GLU A 115 -7.54 -12.12 10.24
CA GLU A 115 -6.68 -13.09 9.57
C GLU A 115 -5.93 -13.95 10.61
N ASP A 116 -5.31 -13.34 11.62
CA ASP A 116 -4.64 -14.03 12.73
C ASP A 116 -5.59 -15.00 13.48
N LYS A 117 -6.86 -14.61 13.66
CA LYS A 117 -7.89 -15.41 14.35
C LYS A 117 -8.31 -16.62 13.52
N GLU A 118 -8.29 -16.52 12.20
CA GLU A 118 -8.59 -17.65 11.31
C GLU A 118 -7.44 -18.67 11.31
N GLU A 119 -6.20 -18.23 11.49
CA GLU A 119 -5.01 -19.09 11.49
C GLU A 119 -4.75 -19.83 12.82
N SER A 120 -5.33 -19.38 13.95
CA SER A 120 -5.04 -19.92 15.28
C SER A 120 -6.28 -20.42 16.04
N GLU A 121 -6.30 -21.70 16.39
CA GLU A 121 -7.30 -22.29 17.31
C GLU A 121 -7.24 -21.67 18.72
N GLU A 122 -6.08 -21.15 19.14
CA GLU A 122 -5.88 -20.51 20.45
C GLU A 122 -6.40 -19.05 20.47
N ALA A 123 -6.49 -18.39 19.31
CA ALA A 123 -7.02 -17.03 19.17
C ALA A 123 -8.55 -16.95 19.31
N LYS A 124 -9.25 -18.09 19.43
CA LYS A 124 -10.72 -18.12 19.57
C LYS A 124 -11.21 -17.68 20.95
N GLU A 125 -10.32 -17.59 21.95
CA GLU A 125 -10.64 -17.11 23.30
C GLU A 125 -10.35 -15.60 23.47
N ILE A 126 -10.60 -14.79 22.43
CA ILE A 126 -10.63 -13.33 22.57
C ILE A 126 -11.76 -12.98 23.55
N LYS A 127 -11.36 -12.53 24.74
CA LYS A 127 -12.26 -12.10 25.81
C LYS A 127 -13.19 -11.02 25.26
N ARG A 128 -14.49 -11.14 25.56
CA ARG A 128 -15.51 -10.13 25.26
C ARG A 128 -14.96 -8.72 25.51
N PHE A 129 -14.98 -7.94 24.45
CA PHE A 129 -14.57 -6.55 24.39
C PHE A 129 -14.98 -5.76 25.65
N VAL A 130 -13.99 -5.47 26.47
CA VAL A 130 -13.99 -4.36 27.42
C VAL A 130 -12.77 -3.57 27.05
N ILE A 131 -12.94 -2.30 26.70
CA ILE A 131 -11.80 -1.38 26.59
C ILE A 131 -11.21 -1.28 28.00
N ASP A 132 -10.23 -2.13 28.31
CA ASP A 132 -9.41 -2.04 29.51
C ASP A 132 -8.10 -1.30 29.19
N GLU A 133 -7.22 -1.21 30.18
CA GLU A 133 -5.95 -0.50 30.04
C GLU A 133 -5.00 -1.16 29.01
N ASP A 134 -5.32 -2.38 28.54
CA ASP A 134 -4.55 -3.16 27.57
C ASP A 134 -5.17 -3.08 26.15
N PHE A 135 -5.87 -1.98 25.83
CA PHE A 135 -6.47 -1.76 24.51
C PHE A 135 -5.41 -1.82 23.39
N TYR A 136 -5.29 -2.99 22.75
CA TYR A 136 -4.63 -3.14 21.47
C TYR A 136 -5.64 -2.88 20.35
N SER A 137 -5.23 -2.09 19.34
CA SER A 137 -6.03 -1.73 18.16
C SER A 137 -6.37 -2.92 17.22
N ARG A 138 -6.05 -4.14 17.64
CA ARG A 138 -6.32 -5.41 16.95
C ARG A 138 -7.64 -6.02 17.41
N THR A 139 -8.75 -5.33 17.18
CA THR A 139 -10.09 -5.83 17.55
C THR A 139 -10.82 -6.32 16.29
N PRO A 140 -10.88 -7.64 16.02
CA PRO A 140 -11.48 -8.16 14.79
C PRO A 140 -12.95 -7.78 14.63
N GLU A 141 -13.69 -7.62 15.73
CA GLU A 141 -15.09 -7.20 15.70
C GLU A 141 -15.29 -5.82 15.04
N ILE A 142 -14.28 -4.93 15.07
CA ILE A 142 -14.37 -3.64 14.38
C ILE A 142 -14.45 -3.84 12.86
N ALA A 143 -13.58 -4.70 12.31
CA ALA A 143 -13.55 -5.03 10.90
C ALA A 143 -14.82 -5.78 10.48
N GLU A 144 -15.27 -6.74 11.29
CA GLU A 144 -16.51 -7.50 11.07
C GLU A 144 -17.78 -6.62 11.09
N ASN A 145 -17.75 -5.47 11.80
CA ASN A 145 -18.88 -4.54 11.87
C ASN A 145 -18.92 -3.48 10.75
N LEU A 146 -17.93 -3.43 9.85
CA LEU A 146 -17.97 -2.50 8.72
C LEU A 146 -19.09 -2.87 7.74
N THR A 147 -20.02 -1.93 7.55
CA THR A 147 -21.07 -2.05 6.54
C THR A 147 -20.53 -1.83 5.14
N ASP A 148 -21.23 -2.36 4.12
CA ASP A 148 -20.86 -2.13 2.71
C ASP A 148 -20.83 -0.64 2.34
N SER A 149 -21.71 0.17 2.94
CA SER A 149 -21.70 1.62 2.73
C SER A 149 -20.43 2.26 3.27
N GLN A 150 -19.94 1.82 4.44
CA GLN A 150 -18.71 2.33 5.04
C GLN A 150 -17.49 1.85 4.25
N LYS A 151 -17.45 0.58 3.83
CA LYS A 151 -16.40 0.04 2.94
C LYS A 151 -16.29 0.86 1.65
N ASN A 152 -17.41 1.13 0.99
CA ASN A 152 -17.45 1.97 -0.21
C ASN A 152 -16.97 3.41 0.05
N TYR A 153 -17.32 3.98 1.21
CA TYR A 153 -16.87 5.31 1.62
C TYR A 153 -15.35 5.36 1.88
N ILE A 154 -14.81 4.38 2.59
CA ILE A 154 -13.36 4.25 2.82
C ILE A 154 -12.63 4.09 1.48
N SER A 155 -13.15 3.24 0.59
CA SER A 155 -12.64 3.10 -0.77
C SER A 155 -12.62 4.45 -1.50
N SER A 156 -13.66 5.29 -1.40
CA SER A 156 -13.67 6.59 -2.06
C SER A 156 -12.63 7.55 -1.48
N ILE A 157 -12.43 7.57 -0.15
CA ILE A 157 -11.35 8.34 0.49
C ILE A 157 -10.00 7.91 -0.08
N TYR A 158 -9.76 6.60 -0.19
CA TYR A 158 -8.53 6.06 -0.75
C TYR A 158 -8.31 6.50 -2.21
N PHE A 159 -9.31 6.31 -3.08
CA PHE A 159 -9.20 6.66 -4.49
C PHE A 159 -9.06 8.17 -4.74
N SER A 160 -9.69 9.02 -3.93
CA SER A 160 -9.43 10.46 -3.99
C SER A 160 -8.01 10.81 -3.50
N SER A 161 -7.48 10.07 -2.53
CA SER A 161 -6.16 10.35 -1.98
C SER A 161 -5.04 9.91 -2.93
N ILE A 162 -5.18 8.75 -3.58
CA ILE A 162 -4.16 8.17 -4.46
C ILE A 162 -3.92 9.05 -5.70
N GLN A 163 -4.97 9.68 -6.24
CA GLN A 163 -4.90 10.65 -7.33
C GLN A 163 -3.92 11.79 -7.05
N ASN A 164 -3.84 12.19 -5.79
CA ASN A 164 -3.17 13.41 -5.36
C ASN A 164 -1.77 13.17 -4.79
N GLY A 165 -1.32 11.91 -4.64
CA GLY A 165 -0.13 11.64 -3.84
C GLY A 165 0.64 10.36 -4.10
N LEU A 166 0.25 9.49 -5.03
CA LEU A 166 1.02 8.26 -5.31
C LEU A 166 2.47 8.51 -5.76
N TYR A 167 2.77 9.73 -6.21
CA TYR A 167 4.08 10.14 -6.74
C TYR A 167 4.77 11.24 -5.96
N LYS A 168 4.23 11.64 -4.81
CA LYS A 168 4.96 12.55 -3.94
C LYS A 168 6.05 11.73 -3.25
N ASP A 169 7.25 12.27 -3.10
CA ASP A 169 8.33 11.61 -2.35
C ASP A 169 7.92 11.32 -0.89
N ASP A 170 6.89 12.03 -0.41
CA ASP A 170 6.17 11.82 0.85
C ASP A 170 4.91 10.95 0.67
N ALA A 171 4.89 10.03 -0.30
CA ALA A 171 3.89 8.97 -0.40
C ALA A 171 4.10 8.00 0.78
N ASP A 172 3.83 8.52 1.96
CA ASP A 172 4.11 7.96 3.26
C ASP A 172 3.43 6.61 3.46
N ASN A 173 3.85 5.93 4.54
CA ASN A 173 3.18 4.79 5.19
C ASN A 173 1.64 4.89 5.21
N PHE A 174 1.09 6.10 5.15
CA PHE A 174 -0.33 6.38 5.02
C PHE A 174 -1.00 5.73 3.79
N TYR A 175 -0.45 5.90 2.60
CA TYR A 175 -1.03 5.33 1.38
C TYR A 175 -0.96 3.81 1.42
N TYR A 176 0.09 3.27 2.02
CA TYR A 176 0.23 1.85 2.26
C TYR A 176 -0.86 1.32 3.19
N SER A 177 -1.09 1.94 4.35
CA SER A 177 -2.14 1.50 5.29
C SER A 177 -3.54 1.57 4.69
N LEU A 178 -3.89 2.64 3.98
CA LEU A 178 -5.20 2.71 3.31
C LEU A 178 -5.33 1.73 2.15
N SER A 179 -4.27 1.57 1.35
CA SER A 179 -4.24 0.59 0.27
C SER A 179 -4.45 -0.82 0.83
N ASN A 180 -3.71 -1.18 1.87
CA ASN A 180 -3.79 -2.48 2.51
C ASN A 180 -5.20 -2.71 3.07
N LEU A 181 -5.71 -1.72 3.81
CA LEU A 181 -7.07 -1.72 4.34
C LEU A 181 -8.12 -1.99 3.25
N VAL A 182 -8.12 -1.20 2.16
CA VAL A 182 -9.11 -1.37 1.08
C VAL A 182 -8.90 -2.69 0.33
N SER A 183 -7.69 -3.24 0.32
CA SER A 183 -7.39 -4.53 -0.31
C SER A 183 -8.10 -5.71 0.35
N HIS A 184 -8.56 -5.62 1.59
CA HIS A 184 -9.33 -6.71 2.20
C HIS A 184 -10.73 -6.90 1.57
N TRP A 185 -11.27 -5.92 0.84
CA TRP A 185 -12.60 -6.04 0.21
C TRP A 185 -12.73 -5.53 -1.22
N ASP A 186 -11.77 -4.75 -1.73
CA ASP A 186 -11.88 -4.13 -3.06
C ASP A 186 -10.57 -4.20 -3.88
N LYS A 187 -9.84 -5.32 -3.79
CA LYS A 187 -8.60 -5.56 -4.57
C LYS A 187 -8.78 -5.23 -6.05
N SER A 188 -9.89 -5.67 -6.63
CA SER A 188 -10.17 -5.49 -8.07
C SER A 188 -10.20 -4.01 -8.46
N ARG A 189 -10.84 -3.15 -7.67
CA ARG A 189 -10.92 -1.72 -7.98
C ARG A 189 -9.60 -1.01 -7.70
N ILE A 190 -8.87 -1.39 -6.65
CA ILE A 190 -7.52 -0.86 -6.40
C ILE A 190 -6.62 -1.13 -7.59
N VAL A 191 -6.61 -2.37 -8.05
CA VAL A 191 -5.79 -2.82 -9.16
C VAL A 191 -6.20 -2.13 -10.46
N MET A 192 -7.51 -2.01 -10.76
CA MET A 192 -7.99 -1.24 -11.91
C MET A 192 -7.54 0.21 -11.85
N TYR A 193 -7.59 0.82 -10.66
CA TYR A 193 -7.18 2.19 -10.47
C TYR A 193 -5.68 2.37 -10.71
N ALA A 194 -4.86 1.53 -10.06
CA ALA A 194 -3.41 1.52 -10.22
C ALA A 194 -2.99 1.23 -11.67
N TYR A 195 -3.71 0.36 -12.38
CA TYR A 195 -3.48 0.11 -13.79
C TYR A 195 -3.79 1.33 -14.66
N ASN A 196 -4.89 2.04 -14.41
CA ASN A 196 -5.21 3.28 -15.12
C ASN A 196 -4.16 4.36 -14.88
N ILE A 197 -3.64 4.45 -13.66
CA ILE A 197 -2.48 5.30 -13.34
C ILE A 197 -1.26 4.86 -14.14
N LEU A 198 -0.91 3.56 -14.14
CA LEU A 198 0.21 3.01 -14.90
C LEU A 198 0.14 3.40 -16.39
N GLN A 199 -1.05 3.41 -16.99
CA GLN A 199 -1.24 3.82 -18.38
C GLN A 199 -0.99 5.31 -18.63
N SER A 200 -1.06 6.16 -17.61
CA SER A 200 -0.82 7.61 -17.71
C SER A 200 0.59 8.05 -17.34
N VAL A 201 1.42 7.14 -16.78
CA VAL A 201 2.82 7.43 -16.48
C VAL A 201 3.60 7.68 -17.76
N ASP A 202 4.49 8.68 -17.74
CA ASP A 202 5.42 8.93 -18.84
C ASP A 202 6.27 7.67 -19.08
N LYS A 203 6.30 7.17 -20.32
CA LYS A 203 7.06 5.97 -20.70
C LYS A 203 8.57 6.09 -20.44
N SER A 204 9.09 7.30 -20.25
CA SER A 204 10.48 7.56 -19.86
C SER A 204 10.73 7.48 -18.35
N ASP A 205 9.69 7.53 -17.52
CA ASP A 205 9.76 7.43 -16.07
C ASP A 205 9.67 5.96 -15.62
N SER A 206 10.76 5.25 -15.86
CA SER A 206 10.81 3.80 -15.67
C SER A 206 10.72 3.40 -14.19
N ASP A 207 11.23 4.23 -13.28
CA ASP A 207 11.08 4.03 -11.83
C ASP A 207 9.61 4.01 -11.41
N LYS A 208 8.81 4.97 -11.87
CA LYS A 208 7.36 4.99 -11.57
C LYS A 208 6.63 3.81 -12.20
N ILE A 209 6.97 3.44 -13.44
CA ILE A 209 6.37 2.27 -14.09
C ILE A 209 6.66 0.99 -13.30
N GLY A 210 7.92 0.78 -12.90
CA GLY A 210 8.31 -0.38 -12.10
C GLY A 210 7.61 -0.42 -10.75
N GLN A 211 7.52 0.71 -10.05
CA GLN A 211 6.77 0.81 -8.78
C GLN A 211 5.29 0.46 -8.95
N MET A 212 4.63 0.95 -10.00
CA MET A 212 3.22 0.63 -10.28
C MET A 212 3.01 -0.83 -10.64
N MET A 213 3.88 -1.40 -11.48
CA MET A 213 3.82 -2.82 -11.83
C MET A 213 3.98 -3.71 -10.59
N ASN A 214 4.95 -3.39 -9.72
CA ASN A 214 5.18 -4.11 -8.47
C ASN A 214 4.00 -4.00 -7.49
N TYR A 215 3.44 -2.80 -7.37
CA TYR A 215 2.27 -2.58 -6.54
C TYR A 215 1.05 -3.39 -7.01
N ILE A 216 0.75 -3.35 -8.31
CA ILE A 216 -0.33 -4.13 -8.93
C ILE A 216 -0.09 -5.63 -8.74
N SER A 217 1.11 -6.12 -9.01
CA SER A 217 1.42 -7.56 -8.93
C SER A 217 1.36 -8.07 -7.50
N THR A 218 1.79 -7.26 -6.52
CA THR A 218 1.69 -7.57 -5.09
C THR A 218 0.23 -7.72 -4.64
N ILE A 219 -0.66 -6.78 -5.04
CA ILE A 219 -2.08 -6.85 -4.62
C ILE A 219 -2.80 -8.03 -5.28
N ILE A 220 -2.49 -8.31 -6.54
CA ILE A 220 -3.08 -9.45 -7.26
C ILE A 220 -2.57 -10.77 -6.66
N GLY A 221 -1.31 -10.82 -6.23
CA GLY A 221 -0.65 -12.05 -5.78
C GLY A 221 -0.31 -13.01 -6.92
N ASP A 222 -0.23 -12.53 -8.18
CA ASP A 222 0.08 -13.38 -9.34
C ASP A 222 1.59 -13.51 -9.54
N GLU A 223 2.12 -14.73 -9.40
CA GLU A 223 3.55 -15.03 -9.53
C GLU A 223 4.12 -14.58 -10.89
N GLN A 224 3.35 -14.77 -11.98
CA GLN A 224 3.78 -14.37 -13.31
C GLN A 224 3.86 -12.84 -13.46
N LEU A 225 2.87 -12.09 -12.96
CA LEU A 225 2.96 -10.63 -12.93
C LEU A 225 4.13 -10.15 -12.08
N ASN A 226 4.41 -10.82 -10.96
CA ASN A 226 5.57 -10.50 -10.10
C ASN A 226 6.90 -10.73 -10.85
N GLU A 227 7.04 -11.82 -11.61
CA GLU A 227 8.22 -12.09 -12.43
C GLU A 227 8.38 -11.03 -13.54
N ILE A 228 7.29 -10.71 -14.26
CA ILE A 228 7.28 -9.69 -15.31
C ILE A 228 7.68 -8.32 -14.74
N SER A 229 7.11 -7.94 -13.59
CA SER A 229 7.42 -6.69 -12.89
C SER A 229 8.89 -6.60 -12.47
N SER A 230 9.43 -7.68 -11.87
CA SER A 230 10.83 -7.76 -11.46
C SER A 230 11.80 -7.62 -12.64
N GLY A 231 11.44 -8.21 -13.78
CA GLY A 231 12.21 -8.07 -15.02
C GLY A 231 12.28 -6.64 -15.55
N TYR A 232 11.27 -5.80 -15.27
CA TYR A 232 11.27 -4.39 -15.66
C TYR A 232 12.36 -3.62 -14.92
N ALA A 233 12.41 -3.76 -13.58
CA ALA A 233 13.39 -3.07 -12.73
C ALA A 233 14.85 -3.48 -13.02
N ALA A 234 15.07 -4.75 -13.40
CA ALA A 234 16.40 -5.26 -13.72
C ALA A 234 17.02 -4.57 -14.96
N ILE A 235 16.21 -4.21 -15.95
CA ILE A 235 16.70 -3.55 -17.18
C ILE A 235 17.31 -2.18 -16.86
N ASP A 236 16.74 -1.43 -15.94
CA ASP A 236 17.24 -0.09 -15.61
C ASP A 236 18.53 -0.16 -14.78
N ALA A 237 18.64 -1.12 -13.87
CA ALA A 237 19.86 -1.37 -13.13
C ALA A 237 21.04 -1.70 -14.09
N GLU A 238 20.82 -2.52 -15.12
CA GLU A 238 21.86 -2.87 -16.09
C GLU A 238 22.31 -1.68 -16.95
N ASN A 239 21.39 -0.77 -17.30
CA ASN A 239 21.75 0.42 -18.09
C ASN A 239 22.52 1.46 -17.28
N ASN A 240 22.20 1.61 -15.99
CA ASN A 240 22.86 2.60 -15.12
C ASN A 240 24.29 2.19 -14.69
N VAL A 241 24.63 0.90 -14.70
CA VAL A 241 25.98 0.42 -14.37
C VAL A 241 27.02 0.79 -15.46
N GLY A 242 26.58 1.11 -16.68
CA GLY A 242 27.47 1.45 -17.80
C GLY A 242 28.00 2.89 -17.84
N GLU A 243 27.38 3.83 -17.13
CA GLU A 243 27.73 5.27 -17.22
C GLU A 243 28.67 5.76 -16.10
N VAL A 244 28.88 5.00 -15.03
CA VAL A 244 29.64 5.46 -13.84
C VAL A 244 31.18 5.41 -14.05
N GLU A 245 31.70 4.73 -15.08
CA GLU A 245 33.15 4.59 -15.28
C GLU A 245 33.85 5.78 -15.98
N ASN A 246 33.16 6.86 -16.35
CA ASN A 246 33.78 7.99 -17.07
C ASN A 246 33.54 9.40 -16.52
N GLU A 247 32.99 9.56 -15.31
CA GLU A 247 32.90 10.88 -14.68
C GLU A 247 34.12 11.16 -13.80
N LYS A 248 35.16 11.66 -14.47
CA LYS A 248 36.26 12.34 -13.82
C LYS A 248 35.75 13.70 -13.33
N SER A 249 35.58 13.80 -12.00
CA SER A 249 35.40 15.00 -11.19
C SER A 249 35.80 16.32 -11.87
N GLU A 250 34.79 17.12 -12.24
CA GLU A 250 34.90 18.58 -12.32
C GLU A 250 33.90 19.18 -11.33
N ALA A 251 34.44 19.81 -10.30
CA ALA A 251 33.68 20.60 -9.35
C ALA A 251 33.20 21.89 -10.02
N SER A 252 31.91 22.21 -9.91
CA SER A 252 31.35 23.50 -10.31
C SER A 252 30.40 24.02 -9.22
N GLU A 253 30.54 25.31 -8.98
CA GLU A 253 29.95 26.12 -7.93
C GLU A 253 28.42 26.18 -7.98
N ALA A 254 27.83 26.31 -6.78
CA ALA A 254 26.40 26.48 -6.57
C ALA A 254 25.96 27.92 -6.88
N ASP A 255 24.85 28.06 -7.61
CA ASP A 255 24.11 29.31 -7.77
C ASP A 255 22.68 29.10 -7.25
N GLU A 256 22.30 29.90 -6.26
CA GLU A 256 20.99 29.85 -5.60
C GLU A 256 19.95 30.51 -6.52
N THR A 257 18.94 29.74 -6.95
CA THR A 257 17.73 30.32 -7.54
C THR A 257 16.49 29.88 -6.78
N GLU A 258 15.81 30.90 -6.27
CA GLU A 258 14.59 30.90 -5.49
C GLU A 258 13.38 30.54 -6.39
N TYR A 259 12.74 29.40 -6.14
CA TYR A 259 11.51 29.00 -6.84
C TYR A 259 10.27 29.48 -6.07
N LYS A 260 9.45 30.30 -6.72
CA LYS A 260 8.08 30.63 -6.31
C LYS A 260 7.12 29.59 -6.87
N ILE A 261 6.26 29.06 -6.01
CA ILE A 261 5.12 28.21 -6.39
C ILE A 261 3.89 29.12 -6.47
N GLU A 262 3.26 29.19 -7.64
CA GLU A 262 1.89 29.68 -7.81
C GLU A 262 0.96 28.47 -7.99
N GLU A 263 -0.08 28.43 -7.17
CA GLU A 263 -1.09 27.37 -7.10
C GLU A 263 -2.39 27.92 -7.71
N THR A 264 -2.87 27.35 -8.81
CA THR A 264 -4.30 27.39 -9.21
C THR A 264 -4.60 26.37 -10.30
N GLY A 265 -5.69 25.62 -10.15
CA GLY A 265 -6.36 24.92 -11.25
C GLY A 265 -7.36 23.86 -10.81
N GLU A 266 -8.65 24.21 -10.80
CA GLU A 266 -9.81 23.31 -10.67
C GLU A 266 -9.77 22.15 -11.67
N ILE A 267 -10.18 20.95 -11.25
CA ILE A 267 -10.45 19.81 -12.13
C ILE A 267 -11.94 19.46 -12.01
N GLU A 268 -12.64 19.51 -13.14
CA GLU A 268 -14.02 19.02 -13.31
C GLU A 268 -14.05 17.48 -13.42
N GLU A 269 -15.00 16.88 -12.71
CA GLU A 269 -15.29 15.43 -12.72
C GLU A 269 -15.93 14.97 -14.04
N THR A 270 -15.43 13.87 -14.61
CA THR A 270 -16.11 13.13 -15.69
C THR A 270 -16.12 11.63 -15.42
N GLU A 271 -17.03 11.17 -14.58
CA GLU A 271 -17.43 9.75 -14.48
C GLU A 271 -18.65 9.51 -15.38
N THR A 272 -18.48 8.93 -16.57
CA THR A 272 -19.57 8.20 -17.27
C THR A 272 -19.13 7.32 -18.46
N VAL A 273 -17.84 7.20 -18.81
CA VAL A 273 -17.41 6.50 -20.04
C VAL A 273 -16.99 5.02 -19.83
N GLN A 274 -16.77 4.56 -18.60
CA GLN A 274 -16.03 3.31 -18.34
C GLN A 274 -16.79 1.99 -18.64
N ASN A 275 -18.11 2.01 -18.87
CA ASN A 275 -18.88 0.76 -19.06
C ASN A 275 -18.95 0.27 -20.51
N ALA A 276 -18.65 1.13 -21.50
CA ALA A 276 -18.69 0.75 -22.93
C ALA A 276 -17.38 0.10 -23.40
N GLU A 277 -16.22 0.50 -22.86
CA GLU A 277 -14.91 -0.05 -23.23
C GLU A 277 -14.72 -1.50 -22.75
N ARG A 278 -15.41 -1.90 -21.68
CA ARG A 278 -15.34 -3.25 -21.12
C ARG A 278 -15.84 -4.34 -22.07
N ILE A 279 -16.81 -4.03 -22.95
CA ILE A 279 -17.37 -5.02 -23.90
C ILE A 279 -16.44 -5.19 -25.12
N GLU A 280 -15.76 -4.14 -25.56
CA GLU A 280 -14.86 -4.20 -26.73
C GLU A 280 -13.57 -4.98 -26.42
N ILE A 281 -13.06 -4.87 -25.19
CA ILE A 281 -11.84 -5.56 -24.76
C ILE A 281 -12.06 -7.09 -24.68
N VAL A 282 -13.20 -7.54 -24.14
CA VAL A 282 -13.52 -8.98 -24.04
C VAL A 282 -13.60 -9.64 -25.43
N GLN A 283 -14.15 -8.95 -26.43
CA GLN A 283 -14.22 -9.46 -27.81
C GLN A 283 -12.86 -9.55 -28.50
N LYS A 284 -11.90 -8.67 -28.15
CA LYS A 284 -10.53 -8.73 -28.70
C LYS A 284 -9.73 -9.89 -28.10
N ILE A 285 -9.95 -10.26 -26.84
CA ILE A 285 -9.27 -11.39 -26.19
C ILE A 285 -9.66 -12.73 -26.81
N GLU A 286 -10.96 -12.95 -27.09
CA GLU A 286 -11.44 -14.18 -27.75
C GLU A 286 -10.87 -14.36 -29.18
N GLN A 287 -10.52 -13.26 -29.86
CA GLN A 287 -9.88 -13.32 -31.18
C GLN A 287 -8.39 -13.70 -31.10
N VAL A 288 -7.69 -13.34 -30.02
CA VAL A 288 -6.26 -13.69 -29.84
C VAL A 288 -6.08 -15.17 -29.52
N GLU A 289 -6.99 -15.78 -28.74
CA GLU A 289 -6.96 -17.22 -28.43
C GLU A 289 -7.21 -18.10 -29.68
N ASN A 290 -8.00 -17.62 -30.65
CA ASN A 290 -8.21 -18.33 -31.92
C ASN A 290 -6.99 -18.26 -32.86
N VAL A 291 -6.19 -17.20 -32.82
CA VAL A 291 -5.00 -17.08 -33.69
C VAL A 291 -3.81 -17.91 -33.17
N GLN A 292 -3.70 -18.14 -31.86
CA GLN A 292 -2.62 -18.98 -31.30
C GLN A 292 -2.86 -20.49 -31.44
N SER A 293 -4.10 -20.95 -31.63
CA SER A 293 -4.40 -22.38 -31.77
C SER A 293 -4.26 -22.94 -33.20
N GLU A 294 -4.24 -22.08 -34.24
CA GLU A 294 -4.15 -22.53 -35.65
C GLU A 294 -2.71 -22.65 -36.20
N ASN A 295 -1.68 -22.15 -35.50
CA ASN A 295 -0.30 -22.12 -36.03
C ASN A 295 0.58 -23.35 -35.70
N THR A 296 0.00 -24.46 -35.22
CA THR A 296 0.79 -25.66 -34.90
C THR A 296 0.44 -26.83 -35.82
N LYS A 297 0.87 -26.77 -37.08
CA LYS A 297 1.13 -27.95 -37.96
C LYS A 297 1.60 -27.51 -39.37
N GLU A 298 2.84 -27.04 -39.49
CA GLU A 298 3.58 -27.27 -40.74
C GLU A 298 5.08 -27.34 -40.48
N ASN A 299 5.63 -28.54 -40.71
CA ASN A 299 6.99 -28.92 -40.38
C ASN A 299 7.90 -28.57 -41.58
N LYS A 300 8.46 -27.35 -41.59
CA LYS A 300 9.55 -26.96 -42.50
C LYS A 300 10.80 -26.69 -41.69
N LYS A 301 11.88 -27.33 -42.12
CA LYS A 301 13.23 -27.25 -41.56
C LYS A 301 13.84 -25.91 -41.95
N GLU A 302 13.40 -24.84 -41.28
CA GLU A 302 13.99 -23.50 -41.41
C GLU A 302 15.18 -23.35 -40.46
N THR A 303 16.28 -22.84 -41.01
CA THR A 303 17.44 -22.32 -40.30
C THR A 303 16.99 -21.45 -39.14
N ALA A 304 17.51 -21.73 -37.93
CA ALA A 304 17.18 -21.00 -36.72
C ALA A 304 17.28 -19.48 -36.98
N PRO A 305 16.18 -18.72 -36.85
CA PRO A 305 16.21 -17.28 -37.05
C PRO A 305 17.19 -16.70 -36.03
N GLN A 306 18.14 -15.88 -36.51
CA GLN A 306 18.94 -15.06 -35.62
C GLN A 306 17.97 -14.16 -34.87
N THR A 307 17.78 -14.43 -33.59
CA THR A 307 16.98 -13.59 -32.70
C THR A 307 17.69 -12.25 -32.61
N GLU A 308 17.12 -11.26 -33.29
CA GLU A 308 17.55 -9.87 -33.20
C GLU A 308 17.51 -9.46 -31.72
N LYS A 309 18.66 -9.01 -31.19
CA LYS A 309 18.74 -8.56 -29.80
C LYS A 309 17.93 -7.28 -29.66
N LEU A 310 16.94 -7.30 -28.78
CA LEU A 310 16.13 -6.12 -28.47
C LEU A 310 16.98 -5.07 -27.75
N THR A 311 16.73 -3.80 -28.06
CA THR A 311 17.23 -2.66 -27.27
C THR A 311 16.54 -2.60 -25.90
N PRO A 312 17.12 -1.95 -24.89
CA PRO A 312 16.48 -1.78 -23.58
C PRO A 312 15.08 -1.18 -23.65
N ALA A 313 14.86 -0.17 -24.50
CA ALA A 313 13.54 0.41 -24.73
C ALA A 313 12.54 -0.59 -25.32
N GLN A 314 12.98 -1.43 -26.28
CA GLN A 314 12.13 -2.49 -26.84
C GLN A 314 11.85 -3.59 -25.82
N MET A 315 12.79 -3.91 -24.92
CA MET A 315 12.56 -4.85 -23.83
C MET A 315 11.54 -4.30 -22.83
N ARG A 316 11.64 -3.01 -22.44
CA ARG A 316 10.66 -2.35 -21.56
C ARG A 316 9.25 -2.33 -22.15
N GLU A 317 9.11 -1.95 -23.43
CA GLU A 317 7.81 -1.96 -24.11
C GLU A 317 7.23 -3.38 -24.17
N LYS A 318 8.07 -4.39 -24.45
CA LYS A 318 7.63 -5.79 -24.44
C LYS A 318 7.16 -6.23 -23.06
N ILE A 319 7.90 -5.94 -22.00
CA ILE A 319 7.53 -6.30 -20.63
C ILE A 319 6.23 -5.60 -20.21
N LEU A 320 6.06 -4.32 -20.55
CA LEU A 320 4.82 -3.59 -20.28
C LEU A 320 3.62 -4.18 -21.02
N GLN A 321 3.83 -4.64 -22.27
CA GLN A 321 2.80 -5.32 -23.05
C GLN A 321 2.46 -6.70 -22.46
N ASP A 322 3.45 -7.47 -22.05
CA ASP A 322 3.26 -8.79 -21.42
C ASP A 322 2.50 -8.64 -20.09
N PHE A 323 2.85 -7.63 -19.28
CA PHE A 323 2.14 -7.26 -18.06
C PHE A 323 0.68 -6.89 -18.34
N THR A 324 0.45 -6.02 -19.32
CA THR A 324 -0.89 -5.60 -19.75
C THR A 324 -1.74 -6.78 -20.19
N ASN A 325 -1.17 -7.69 -20.99
CA ASN A 325 -1.87 -8.87 -21.48
C ASN A 325 -2.27 -9.81 -20.33
N ARG A 326 -1.34 -10.07 -19.40
CA ARG A 326 -1.62 -10.91 -18.22
C ARG A 326 -2.66 -10.26 -17.32
N TYR A 327 -2.57 -8.95 -17.10
CA TYR A 327 -3.54 -8.20 -16.31
C TYR A 327 -4.96 -8.28 -16.89
N VAL A 328 -5.10 -8.02 -18.20
CA VAL A 328 -6.38 -8.08 -18.92
C VAL A 328 -6.97 -9.50 -18.89
N TYR A 329 -6.11 -10.52 -19.00
CA TYR A 329 -6.52 -11.91 -18.84
C TYR A 329 -7.10 -12.20 -17.44
N LEU A 330 -6.44 -11.72 -16.38
CA LEU A 330 -6.93 -11.91 -15.00
C LEU A 330 -8.25 -11.18 -14.75
N LEU A 331 -8.41 -9.97 -15.30
CA LEU A 331 -9.68 -9.23 -15.28
C LEU A 331 -10.82 -10.01 -15.94
N ALA A 332 -10.57 -10.62 -17.10
CA ALA A 332 -11.58 -11.39 -17.83
C ALA A 332 -12.04 -12.63 -17.05
N ARG A 333 -11.20 -13.16 -16.16
CA ARG A 333 -11.51 -14.29 -15.28
C ARG A 333 -11.99 -13.87 -13.89
N GLY A 334 -12.23 -12.58 -13.68
CA GLY A 334 -12.82 -12.06 -12.45
C GLY A 334 -11.86 -12.04 -11.26
N PHE A 335 -10.54 -11.97 -11.48
CA PHE A 335 -9.52 -12.17 -10.43
C PHE A 335 -9.90 -13.37 -9.55
N ALA A 336 -9.98 -14.56 -10.15
CA ALA A 336 -9.95 -15.78 -9.35
C ALA A 336 -8.56 -15.85 -8.70
N VAL A 337 -8.39 -15.12 -7.59
CA VAL A 337 -7.42 -15.46 -6.57
C VAL A 337 -7.81 -16.87 -6.19
N GLU A 338 -6.92 -17.82 -6.42
CA GLU A 338 -7.13 -19.19 -5.99
C GLU A 338 -7.46 -19.12 -4.49
N ASN A 339 -8.73 -19.35 -4.14
CA ASN A 339 -9.06 -19.68 -2.77
C ASN A 339 -8.35 -21.00 -2.54
N GLU A 340 -7.16 -20.98 -1.93
CA GLU A 340 -6.43 -22.18 -1.51
C GLU A 340 -7.30 -23.10 -0.61
N ASN A 341 -8.44 -22.59 -0.11
CA ASN A 341 -9.45 -23.33 0.63
C ASN A 341 -10.39 -24.23 -0.20
N GLU A 342 -10.35 -24.24 -1.54
CA GLU A 342 -11.16 -25.20 -2.30
C GLU A 342 -10.64 -26.65 -2.18
N ASN A 343 -9.37 -26.86 -1.80
CA ASN A 343 -8.85 -28.20 -1.52
C ASN A 343 -9.35 -28.78 -0.18
N GLU A 344 -9.70 -27.97 0.82
CA GLU A 344 -10.30 -28.48 2.06
C GLU A 344 -11.77 -28.90 1.88
N LEU A 345 -12.54 -28.18 1.05
CA LEU A 345 -13.92 -28.55 0.75
C LEU A 345 -14.02 -29.80 -0.15
N ALA A 346 -12.97 -30.11 -0.92
CA ALA A 346 -12.87 -31.35 -1.68
C ALA A 346 -12.58 -32.57 -0.79
N GLU A 347 -11.84 -32.42 0.31
CA GLU A 347 -11.57 -33.51 1.26
C GLU A 347 -12.73 -33.80 2.21
N ILE A 348 -13.55 -32.79 2.57
CA ILE A 348 -14.73 -33.00 3.42
C ILE A 348 -15.84 -33.77 2.67
N ASN A 349 -15.94 -33.63 1.34
CA ASN A 349 -16.92 -34.36 0.53
C ASN A 349 -16.48 -35.78 0.12
N GLN A 350 -15.30 -36.25 0.57
CA GLN A 350 -14.80 -37.61 0.36
C GLN A 350 -14.80 -38.48 1.63
N LYS A 351 -15.26 -37.96 2.78
CA LYS A 351 -15.55 -38.74 4.00
C LYS A 351 -17.05 -38.89 4.19
#